data_AF-A0A645ANG1-F1
#
_entry.id   AF-A0A645ANG1-F1
#
_cell.length_a   1.000
_cell.length_b   1.000
_cell.length_c   1.000
_cell.angle_alpha   90.00
_cell.angle_beta   90.00
_cell.angle_gamma   90.00
#
_symmetry.space_group_name_H-M   'P 1'
#
loop_
_entity.id
_entity.type
_entity.pdbx_description
1 polymer ?
#
loop_
_entity_poly.entity_id
_entity_poly.type
_entity_poly.pdbx_seq_one_letter_code
_entity_poly.pdbx_strand_id
1 'polypeptide(L)' 'MLIQCDLKGIMLAAGSACTAGSLEPSHVLEAMYGKGNPRATESLRISFGPDNTTDEADTLISLLKSIHNKQYKNG' A
#
# COMPACT_ATOMS: atom_id res chain seq x y z
N MET A 1 5.91 2.86 -5.88
CA MET A 1 5.92 2.76 -4.40
C MET A 1 6.75 1.58 -3.94
N LEU A 2 6.35 0.34 -4.28
CA LEU A 2 7.00 -0.90 -3.83
C LEU A 2 8.52 -0.99 -4.12
N ILE A 3 8.95 -0.63 -5.34
CA ILE A 3 10.38 -0.60 -5.71
C ILE A 3 11.20 0.40 -4.86
N GLN A 4 10.59 1.52 -4.44
CA GLN A 4 11.28 2.50 -3.56
C GLN A 4 11.36 2.03 -2.11
N CYS A 5 10.47 1.12 -1.68
CA CYS A 5 10.53 0.48 -0.37
C CYS A 5 11.64 -0.57 -0.33
N ASP A 6 11.73 -1.39 -1.37
CA ASP A 6 12.76 -2.42 -1.54
C ASP A 6 14.18 -1.82 -1.54
N LEU A 7 14.39 -0.74 -2.28
CA LEU A 7 15.65 0.02 -2.28
C LEU A 7 16.03 0.64 -0.92
N LYS A 8 15.09 0.70 0.03
CA LYS A 8 15.32 1.20 1.40
C LYS A 8 15.35 0.09 2.44
N GLY A 9 15.39 -1.17 2.03
CA GLY A 9 15.44 -2.33 2.92
C GLY A 9 14.12 -2.65 3.63
N ILE A 10 13.01 -2.03 3.21
CA ILE A 10 11.68 -2.34 3.75
C ILE A 10 10.95 -3.22 2.75
N MET A 11 10.82 -4.50 3.09
CA MET A 11 10.09 -5.44 2.26
C MET A 11 8.58 -5.28 2.50
N LEU A 12 7.91 -4.55 1.61
CA LEU A 12 6.45 -4.46 1.60
C LEU A 12 5.89 -5.39 0.54
N ALA A 13 4.99 -6.28 0.96
CA ALA A 13 4.12 -6.97 0.04
C ALA A 13 2.87 -6.12 -0.19
N ALA A 14 2.54 -5.81 -1.44
CA ALA A 14 1.14 -5.58 -1.80
C ALA A 14 0.46 -6.96 -1.72
N GLY A 15 -0.02 -7.35 -0.54
CA GLY A 15 -0.44 -8.72 -0.24
C GLY A 15 -1.45 -9.31 -1.24
N SER A 16 -1.31 -10.61 -1.55
CA SER A 16 -2.14 -11.54 -2.38
C SER A 16 -2.69 -11.08 -3.73
N ALA A 17 -2.69 -9.79 -4.01
CA ALA A 17 -3.15 -9.17 -5.22
C ALA A 17 -1.95 -8.42 -5.79
N CYS A 18 -0.99 -9.19 -6.33
CA CYS A 18 -0.17 -8.69 -7.42
C CYS A 18 -1.10 -8.44 -8.62
N THR A 19 -1.94 -7.42 -8.53
CA THR A 19 -2.64 -6.86 -9.68
C THR A 19 -1.72 -5.86 -10.37
N ALA A 20 -0.50 -6.29 -10.67
CA ALA A 20 0.31 -5.62 -11.69
C ALA A 20 -0.29 -5.80 -13.10
N GLY A 21 -1.44 -6.48 -13.24
CA GLY A 21 -2.10 -6.73 -14.52
C GLY A 21 -3.61 -7.06 -14.51
N SER A 22 -4.35 -6.85 -13.43
CA SER A 22 -5.83 -6.95 -13.44
C SER A 22 -6.43 -5.64 -12.94
N LEU A 23 -7.22 -5.01 -13.80
CA LEU A 23 -7.90 -3.74 -13.56
C LEU A 23 -9.07 -3.88 -12.56
N GLU A 24 -9.42 -5.12 -12.18
CA GLU A 24 -10.60 -5.37 -11.37
C GLU A 24 -10.36 -5.12 -9.88
N PRO A 25 -11.25 -4.38 -9.20
CA PRO A 25 -11.17 -4.13 -7.76
C PRO A 25 -11.29 -5.42 -6.93
N SER A 26 -10.81 -5.37 -5.68
CA SER A 26 -10.96 -6.48 -4.75
C SER A 26 -12.44 -6.74 -4.44
N HIS A 27 -12.94 -7.94 -4.77
CA HIS A 27 -14.33 -8.35 -4.44
C HIS A 27 -14.67 -8.18 -2.95
N VAL A 28 -13.69 -8.33 -2.04
CA VAL A 28 -13.90 -8.11 -0.60
C VAL A 28 -14.13 -6.64 -0.31
N LEU A 29 -13.33 -5.74 -0.90
CA LEU A 29 -13.50 -4.30 -0.70
C LEU A 29 -14.76 -3.77 -1.38
N GLU A 30 -15.15 -4.32 -2.52
CA GLU A 30 -16.43 -4.01 -3.15
C GLU A 30 -17.62 -4.44 -2.27
N ALA A 31 -17.55 -5.61 -1.64
CA ALA A 31 -18.57 -6.04 -0.69
C ALA A 31 -18.63 -5.15 0.56
N MET A 32 -17.48 -4.61 1.00
CA MET A 32 -17.41 -3.72 2.16
C MET A 32 -17.86 -2.29 1.87
N TYR A 33 -17.51 -1.73 0.71
CA TYR A 33 -17.68 -0.30 0.40
C TYR A 33 -18.66 -0.01 -0.74
N GLY A 34 -19.16 -1.04 -1.41
CA GLY A 34 -20.00 -0.94 -2.60
C GLY A 34 -19.19 -0.90 -3.90
N LYS A 35 -19.80 -1.37 -4.99
CA LYS A 35 -19.22 -1.31 -6.34
C LYS A 35 -18.99 0.14 -6.77
N GLY A 36 -17.83 0.40 -7.38
CA GLY A 36 -17.45 1.71 -7.88
C GLY A 36 -16.98 2.71 -6.79
N ASN A 37 -16.87 2.28 -5.54
CA ASN A 37 -16.32 3.13 -4.49
C ASN A 37 -14.80 3.30 -4.69
N PRO A 38 -14.25 4.54 -4.73
CA PRO A 38 -12.82 4.77 -4.89
C PRO A 38 -11.95 4.02 -3.88
N ARG A 39 -12.48 3.75 -2.67
CA ARG A 39 -11.78 2.98 -1.64
C ARG A 39 -11.48 1.54 -2.03
N ALA A 40 -12.22 0.96 -2.98
CA ALA A 40 -11.96 -0.39 -3.49
C ALA A 40 -10.76 -0.44 -4.45
N THR A 41 -10.40 0.70 -5.06
CA THR A 41 -9.28 0.84 -6.00
C THR A 41 -8.07 1.57 -5.42
N GLU A 42 -8.26 2.33 -4.34
CA GLU A 42 -7.23 3.15 -3.67
C GLU A 42 -6.80 2.59 -2.31
N SER A 43 -6.81 1.26 -2.16
CA SER A 43 -6.46 0.60 -0.90
C SER A 43 -5.01 0.14 -0.84
N LEU A 44 -4.37 0.28 0.32
CA LEU A 44 -3.08 -0.33 0.63
C LEU A 44 -3.24 -1.29 1.81
N ARG A 45 -2.85 -2.55 1.65
CA ARG A 45 -2.81 -3.54 2.73
C ARG A 45 -1.40 -3.67 3.28
N ILE A 46 -1.25 -3.46 4.59
CA ILE A 46 -0.02 -3.70 5.36
C ILE A 46 -0.34 -4.79 6.38
N SER A 47 0.57 -5.73 6.59
CA SER A 47 0.40 -6.82 7.55
C SER A 47 1.67 -6.95 8.38
N PHE A 48 1.51 -7.13 9.69
CA PHE A 48 2.60 -7.25 10.65
C PHE A 48 2.65 -8.69 11.20
N GLY A 49 3.84 -9.12 11.59
CA GLY A 49 4.12 -10.39 12.26
C GLY A 49 4.92 -10.18 13.57
N PRO A 50 5.18 -11.27 14.31
CA PRO A 50 5.82 -11.19 15.64
C PRO A 50 7.21 -10.57 15.64
N ASP A 51 7.94 -10.69 14.53
CA ASP A 51 9.32 -10.21 14.40
C ASP A 51 9.40 -8.74 13.97
N ASN A 52 8.27 -8.08 13.71
CA ASN A 52 8.30 -6.67 13.31
C ASN A 52 8.68 -5.76 14.47
N THR A 53 9.42 -4.70 14.14
CA THR A 53 9.86 -3.70 15.11
C THR A 53 9.19 -2.35 14.89
N THR A 54 9.17 -1.53 15.94
CA THR A 54 8.66 -0.15 15.85
C THR A 54 9.48 0.69 14.87
N ASP A 55 10.80 0.47 14.80
CA ASP A 55 11.69 1.19 13.89
C ASP A 55 11.35 0.91 12.41
N GLU A 56 10.98 -0.33 12.08
CA GLU A 56 10.47 -0.69 10.75
C GLU A 56 9.16 0.06 10.44
N ALA A 57 8.26 0.17 11.42
CA ALA A 57 7.01 0.90 11.26
C ALA A 57 7.25 2.41 11.06
N ASP A 58 8.17 3.01 11.80
CA ASP A 58 8.54 4.43 11.66
C ASP A 58 9.17 4.71 10.30
N THR A 59 10.00 3.79 9.81
CA THR A 59 10.60 3.88 8.47
C THR A 59 9.52 3.77 7.39
N LEU A 60 8.57 2.86 7.54
CA LEU A 60 7.41 2.72 6.64
C LEU A 60 6.56 4.00 6.61
N ILE A 61 6.23 4.56 7.77
CA ILE A 61 5.45 5.80 7.88
C ILE A 61 6.18 6.96 7.18
N SER A 62 7.49 7.09 7.41
CA SER A 62 8.31 8.13 6.79
C SER A 62 8.32 8.01 5.26
N LEU A 63 8.37 6.79 4.75
CA LEU A 63 8.31 6.52 3.32
C LEU A 63 6.93 6.84 2.71
N LEU A 64 5.84 6.41 3.35
CA LEU A 64 4.48 6.72 2.91
C LEU A 64 4.23 8.23 2.86
N LYS A 65 4.67 8.96 3.89
CA LYS A 65 4.63 10.44 3.91
C LYS A 65 5.40 11.04 2.74
N SER A 66 6.60 10.54 2.46
CA SER A 66 7.41 11.04 1.33
C SER A 66 6.72 10.84 -0.01
N ILE A 67 6.07 9.69 -0.20
CA ILE A 67 5.39 9.34 -1.46
C ILE A 67 4.12 10.17 -1.63
N HIS A 68 3.31 10.29 -0.57
CA HIS A 68 2.14 11.17 -0.54
C HIS A 68 2.54 12.62 -0.89
N ASN A 69 3.56 13.17 -0.24
CA ASN A 69 4.00 14.54 -0.47
C ASN A 69 4.54 14.78 -1.89
N LYS A 70 5.15 13.76 -2.52
CA LYS A 70 5.61 13.85 -3.93
C LYS A 70 4.44 13.83 -4.91
N GLN A 71 3.41 13.02 -4.66
CA GLN A 71 2.22 12.95 -5.52
C GLN A 71 1.43 14.26 -5.49
N TYR A 72 1.32 14.93 -4.34
CA TYR A 72 0.61 16.21 -4.22
C TYR A 72 1.40 17.43 -4.71
N LYS A 73 2.73 17.35 -4.84
CA LYS A 73 3.54 18.44 -5.43
C LYS A 73 3.57 18.43 -6.96
N ASN A 74 3.13 17.33 -7.57
CA ASN A 74 3.12 17.13 -9.03
C ASN A 74 1.69 17.13 -9.62
N GLY A 75 0.69 17.50 -8.82
CA GLY A 75 -0.72 17.62 -9.22
C GLY A 75 -1.20 19.06 -9.18
#